data_AF-A0A967X541-F1
#
_entry.id   AF-A0A967X541-F1
#
_cell.length_a   1.000
_cell.length_b   1.000
_cell.length_c   1.000
_cell.angle_alpha   90.00
_cell.angle_beta   90.00
_cell.angle_gamma   90.00
#
_symmetry.space_group_name_H-M   'P 1'
#
loop_
_entity.id
_entity.type
_entity.pdbx_description
1 polymer ?
#
loop_
_entity_poly.entity_id
_entity_poly.type
_entity_poly.pdbx_seq_one_letter_code
_entity_poly.pdbx_strand_id
1 'polypeptide(L)' 'MNILGISCFYHDAAAALLRDGRLVAAAHEERFTRKRHDPGLPREAVRYCLEVGGLDAGD' A
#
# COMPACT_ATOMS: atom_id res chain seq x y z
N MET A 1 -1.64 -12.45 -12.00
CA MET A 1 -2.02 -11.02 -12.16
C MET A 1 -1.85 -10.34 -10.81
N ASN A 2 -0.99 -9.33 -10.72
CA ASN A 2 -0.79 -8.53 -9.50
C ASN A 2 -1.52 -7.18 -9.67
N ILE A 3 -2.23 -6.73 -8.64
CA ILE A 3 -2.92 -5.44 -8.63
C ILE A 3 -2.53 -4.71 -7.35
N LEU A 4 -1.91 -3.54 -7.48
CA LEU A 4 -1.61 -2.64 -6.37
C LEU A 4 -2.66 -1.52 -6.34
N GLY A 5 -3.55 -1.57 -5.37
CA GLY A 5 -4.51 -0.50 -5.07
C GLY A 5 -3.85 0.60 -4.23
N ILE A 6 -4.13 1.86 -4.57
CA ILE A 6 -3.57 3.04 -3.91
C ILE A 6 -4.71 3.97 -3.48
N SER A 7 -4.69 4.39 -2.21
CA SER A 7 -5.50 5.45 -1.61
C SER A 7 -4.59 6.64 -1.29
N CYS A 8 -4.84 7.82 -1.85
CA CYS A 8 -4.02 9.03 -1.60
C CYS A 8 -4.74 10.33 -1.94
N PHE A 9 -4.27 11.45 -1.37
CA PHE A 9 -4.73 12.83 -1.63
C PHE A 9 -6.14 13.21 -1.17
N TYR A 10 -6.74 12.44 -0.25
CA TYR A 10 -7.99 12.82 0.43
C TYR A 10 -7.93 12.52 1.92
N HIS A 11 -8.19 11.27 2.30
CA HIS A 11 -8.25 10.74 3.65
C HIS A 11 -7.42 9.46 3.67
N ASP A 12 -6.71 9.24 4.77
CA ASP A 12 -5.95 8.04 5.10
C ASP A 12 -5.28 7.36 3.88
N ALA A 13 -4.07 7.82 3.58
CA ALA A 13 -3.23 7.20 2.58
C ALA A 13 -3.00 5.72 2.93
N ALA A 14 -3.15 4.83 1.95
CA ALA A 14 -3.04 3.39 2.14
C ALA A 14 -2.72 2.68 0.82
N ALA A 15 -2.23 1.44 0.94
CA ALA A 15 -2.01 0.55 -0.21
C ALA A 15 -2.51 -0.87 0.09
N ALA A 16 -2.92 -1.58 -0.95
CA ALA A 16 -3.31 -2.98 -0.88
C ALA A 16 -2.83 -3.75 -2.13
N LEU A 17 -2.21 -4.90 -1.92
CA LEU A 17 -1.78 -5.82 -2.98
C LEU A 17 -2.73 -7.02 -3.07
N LEU A 18 -3.28 -7.23 -4.27
CA LEU A 18 -4.01 -8.42 -4.64
C LEU A 18 -3.17 -9.27 -5.62
N ARG A 19 -3.16 -10.59 -5.43
CA ARG A 19 -2.62 -11.56 -6.38
C ARG A 19 -3.72 -12.54 -6.76
N ASP A 20 -4.10 -12.54 -8.04
CA ASP A 20 -5.15 -13.40 -8.58
C ASP A 20 -6.46 -13.34 -7.77
N GLY A 21 -6.85 -12.11 -7.42
CA GLY A 21 -8.07 -11.82 -6.66
C GLY A 21 -7.96 -12.08 -5.14
N ARG A 22 -6.80 -12.51 -4.64
CA ARG A 22 -6.58 -12.76 -3.20
C ARG A 22 -5.75 -11.65 -2.56
N LEU A 23 -6.13 -11.24 -1.36
CA LEU A 23 -5.37 -10.29 -0.56
C LEU A 23 -4.03 -10.88 -0.12
N VAL A 24 -2.95 -10.18 -0.47
CA VAL A 24 -1.59 -10.51 -0.04
C VAL A 24 -1.16 -9.61 1.11
N ALA A 25 -1.35 -8.30 0.96
CA ALA A 25 -1.00 -7.31 1.96
C ALA A 25 -1.90 -6.07 1.84
N ALA A 26 -2.14 -5.39 2.95
CA ALA A 26 -2.73 -4.05 2.99
C ALA A 26 -2.23 -3.30 4.21
N ALA A 27 -1.98 -2.01 4.06
CA ALA A 27 -1.53 -1.17 5.17
C ALA A 27 -1.95 0.30 4.99
N HIS A 28 -2.20 0.97 6.11
CA HIS A 28 -2.38 2.43 6.18
C HIS A 28 -1.02 3.11 6.41
N GLU A 29 -0.77 4.19 5.69
CA GLU A 29 0.47 4.98 5.75
C GLU A 29 0.73 5.55 7.14
N GLU A 30 -0.33 5.97 7.85
CA GLU A 30 -0.24 6.52 9.21
C GLU A 30 0.42 5.56 10.23
N ARG A 31 0.39 4.25 9.98
CA ARG A 31 1.06 3.26 10.83
C ARG A 31 2.57 3.40 10.78
N PHE A 32 3.11 3.83 9.63
CA PHE A 32 4.51 4.06 9.38
C PHE A 32 4.92 5.52 9.66
N THR A 33 4.17 6.49 9.12
CA THR A 33 4.52 7.92 9.26
C THR A 33 4.22 8.48 10.63
N ARG A 34 3.38 7.77 11.41
CA ARG A 34 2.89 8.20 12.73
C ARG A 34 2.12 9.53 12.68
N LYS A 35 1.70 9.95 11.49
CA LYS A 35 0.81 11.08 11.27
C LYS A 35 -0.59 10.54 11.09
N ARG A 36 -1.46 10.83 12.05
CA ARG A 36 -2.86 10.39 11.99
C ARG A 36 -3.53 10.99 10.76
N HIS A 37 -4.24 10.14 10.02
CA HIS A 37 -4.92 10.49 8.77
C HIS A 37 -4.00 11.12 7.71
N ASP A 38 -2.78 10.60 7.58
CA ASP A 38 -1.81 11.08 6.59
C ASP A 38 -2.47 11.10 5.18
N PRO A 39 -2.68 12.26 4.55
CA PRO A 39 -3.35 12.34 3.25
C PRO A 39 -2.36 12.24 2.09
N GLY A 40 -1.07 12.01 2.37
CA GLY A 40 0.00 12.00 1.39
C GLY A 40 -0.02 10.82 0.42
N LEU A 41 1.10 10.60 -0.24
CA LEU A 41 1.35 9.38 -1.01
C LEU A 41 1.70 8.24 -0.06
N PRO A 42 1.09 7.04 -0.20
CA PRO A 42 1.33 5.90 0.68
C PRO A 42 2.64 5.18 0.35
N ARG A 43 3.78 5.87 0.50
CA ARG A 43 5.09 5.36 0.10
C ARG A 43 5.48 4.14 0.92
N GLU A 44 5.27 4.22 2.23
CA GLU A 44 5.62 3.17 3.17
C GLU A 44 4.70 1.97 3.05
N ALA A 45 3.39 2.21 2.90
CA ALA A 45 2.42 1.15 2.68
C ALA A 45 2.61 0.44 1.33
N VAL A 46 2.95 1.16 0.25
CA VAL A 46 3.30 0.55 -1.04
C VAL A 46 4.54 -0.33 -0.89
N ARG A 47 5.60 0.20 -0.26
CA ARG A 47 6.83 -0.55 -0.03
C ARG A 47 6.57 -1.83 0.75
N TYR A 48 5.81 -1.73 1.84
CA TYR A 48 5.39 -2.89 2.64
C TYR A 48 4.63 -3.93 1.81
N CYS A 49 3.67 -3.50 1.00
CA CYS A 49 2.88 -4.42 0.18
C CYS A 49 3.74 -5.17 -0.85
N LEU A 50 4.69 -4.47 -1.49
CA LEU A 50 5.62 -5.07 -2.44
C LEU A 50 6.59 -6.05 -1.74
N GLU A 51 7.12 -5.69 -0.58
CA GLU A 51 8.00 -6.55 0.22
C GLU A 51 7.29 -7.85 0.63
N VAL A 52 6.07 -7.76 1.19
CA VAL A 52 5.28 -8.95 1.55
C VAL A 52 4.89 -9.77 0.32
N GLY A 53 4.64 -9.11 -0.81
CA GLY A 53 4.34 -9.76 -2.09
C GLY A 53 5.55 -10.44 -2.76
N GLY A 54 6.77 -10.10 -2.34
CA GLY A 54 8.00 -10.49 -3.03
C GLY A 54 8.01 -9.98 -4.47
N LEU A 55 7.63 -8.70 -4.67
CA LEU A 55 7.53 -8.05 -5.98
C LEU A 55 8.39 -6.77 -6.02
N ASP A 56 8.91 -6.46 -7.19
CA ASP A 56 9.47 -5.17 -7.55
C ASP A 56 8.47 -4.36 -8.39
N ALA A 57 8.76 -3.07 -8.60
CA ALA A 57 7.87 -2.17 -9.34
C ALA A 57 7.67 -2.56 -10.82
N GLY A 58 8.48 -3.47 -11.35
CA GLY A 58 8.41 -3.94 -12.74
C GLY A 58 7.60 -5.22 -12.97
N ASP A 59 7.10 -5.85 -11.89
CA ASP A 59 6.40 -7.15 -11.94
C ASP A 59 4.87 -7.08 -12.10
#